data_AF-A0A1W2LHI2-F1
#
_entry.id   AF-A0A1W2LHI2-F1
#
_cell.length_a   1.000
_cell.length_b   1.000
_cell.length_c   1.000
_cell.angle_alpha   90.00
_cell.angle_beta   90.00
_cell.angle_gamma   90.00
#
_symmetry.space_group_name_H-M   'P 1'
#
loop_
_entity.id
_entity.type
_entity.pdbx_description
1 polymer ?
#
loop_
_entity_poly.entity_id
_entity_poly.type
_entity_poly.pdbx_seq_one_letter_code
_entity_poly.pdbx_strand_id
1 'polypeptide(L)'
;MTEQTMSVRVIDRSGWGTSAPYPAIRRVEISRCCPTCGGQRGEPRNHNFYEDGQHLSCDVWDNPCGHVDMHEAVLAEAKADQTKGECQHGRH
;
A
#
# COMPACT_ATOMS: atom_id res chain seq x y z
N MET A 1 11.82 -18.04 6.94
CA MET A 1 12.14 -17.20 5.78
C MET A 1 11.64 -15.81 6.12
N THR A 2 12.52 -14.84 6.32
CA THR A 2 12.13 -13.49 6.71
C THR A 2 11.40 -12.84 5.53
N GLU A 3 10.07 -12.81 5.60
CA GLU A 3 9.25 -11.95 4.74
C GLU A 3 9.72 -10.52 4.98
N GLN A 4 10.54 -10.01 4.08
CA GLN A 4 11.02 -8.64 4.14
C GLN A 4 9.85 -7.78 3.72
N THR A 5 9.09 -7.26 4.67
CA THR A 5 8.06 -6.26 4.40
C THR A 5 8.70 -4.88 4.27
N MET A 6 7.98 -3.96 3.64
CA MET A 6 8.30 -2.54 3.58
C MET A 6 7.03 -1.73 3.88
N SER A 7 7.18 -0.65 4.63
CA SER A 7 6.10 0.28 4.91
C SER A 7 6.06 1.37 3.84
N VAL A 8 4.92 1.52 3.16
CA VAL A 8 4.72 2.51 2.10
C VAL A 8 3.46 3.32 2.35
N ARG A 9 3.45 4.58 1.90
CA ARG A 9 2.26 5.44 1.91
C ARG A 9 1.64 5.44 0.54
N VAL A 10 0.42 4.95 0.45
CA VAL A 10 -0.36 4.95 -0.79
C VAL A 10 -1.58 5.85 -0.64
N ILE A 11 -2.02 6.41 -1.76
CA ILE A 11 -3.22 7.24 -1.83
C ILE A 11 -4.41 6.29 -1.94
N ASP A 12 -5.28 6.35 -0.96
CA ASP A 12 -6.57 5.70 -0.98
C ASP A 12 -7.61 6.60 -1.64
N ARG A 13 -7.92 6.28 -2.91
CA ARG A 13 -8.98 6.95 -3.69
C ARG A 13 -10.32 6.21 -3.62
N SER A 14 -10.36 5.06 -2.94
CA SER A 14 -11.56 4.24 -2.76
C SER A 14 -12.71 4.99 -2.07
N GLY A 15 -12.39 6.05 -1.32
CA GLY A 15 -13.35 6.87 -0.61
C GLY A 15 -14.15 7.84 -1.48
N TRP A 16 -13.96 7.88 -2.80
CA TRP A 16 -14.72 8.77 -3.68
C TRP A 16 -16.23 8.46 -3.58
N GLY A 17 -17.02 9.46 -3.18
CA GLY A 17 -18.47 9.30 -2.93
C GLY A 17 -18.84 8.74 -1.55
N THR A 18 -17.88 8.62 -0.62
CA THR A 18 -18.12 8.29 0.79
C THR A 18 -17.86 9.49 1.69
N SER A 19 -18.41 9.51 2.91
CA SER A 19 -18.12 10.56 3.91
C SER A 19 -16.70 10.51 4.49
N ALA A 20 -15.83 9.67 3.94
CA ALA A 20 -14.43 9.59 4.36
C ALA A 20 -13.61 10.76 3.79
N PRO A 21 -12.53 11.18 4.47
CA PRO A 21 -11.63 12.18 3.93
C PRO A 21 -11.06 11.72 2.58
N TYR A 22 -11.21 12.56 1.56
CA TYR A 22 -10.73 12.32 0.20
C TYR A 22 -9.86 13.49 -0.25
N PRO A 23 -8.66 13.25 -0.83
CA PRO A 23 -7.94 11.97 -0.91
C PRO A 23 -7.34 11.57 0.46
N ALA A 24 -7.38 10.29 0.85
CA ALA A 24 -6.76 9.81 2.09
C ALA A 24 -5.38 9.20 1.82
N ILE A 25 -4.36 9.54 2.63
CA ILE A 25 -3.09 8.83 2.64
C ILE A 25 -3.14 7.71 3.68
N ARG A 26 -2.86 6.48 3.24
CA ARG A 26 -2.77 5.30 4.11
C ARG A 26 -1.36 4.77 4.11
N ARG A 27 -0.81 4.56 5.30
CA ARG A 27 0.43 3.81 5.49
C ARG A 27 0.08 2.33 5.58
N VAL A 28 0.70 1.53 4.73
CA VAL A 28 0.48 0.09 4.67
C VAL A 28 1.82 -0.64 4.65
N GLU A 29 1.82 -1.88 5.11
CA GLU A 29 2.96 -2.77 5.05
C GLU A 29 2.70 -3.82 3.98
N ILE A 30 3.66 -3.96 3.06
CA ILE A 30 3.58 -4.90 1.94
C ILE A 30 4.88 -5.66 1.80
N SER A 31 4.87 -6.77 1.07
CA SER A 31 6.07 -7.54 0.78
C SER A 31 7.04 -6.74 -0.08
N ARG A 32 8.35 -6.90 0.14
CA ARG A 32 9.39 -6.42 -0.80
C ARG A 32 9.48 -7.29 -2.06
N CYS A 33 8.73 -8.39 -2.14
CA CYS A 33 8.67 -9.20 -3.34
C CYS A 33 7.43 -8.83 -4.16
N CYS A 34 7.60 -8.75 -5.48
CA CYS A 34 6.51 -8.57 -6.42
C CYS A 34 5.58 -9.78 -6.36
N PRO A 35 4.27 -9.61 -6.12
CA PRO A 35 3.34 -10.73 -6.02
C PRO A 35 3.18 -11.48 -7.36
N THR A 36 3.50 -10.84 -8.48
CA THR A 36 3.38 -11.44 -9.83
C THR A 36 4.56 -12.35 -10.18
N CYS A 37 5.79 -11.92 -9.89
CA CYS A 37 7.00 -12.64 -10.33
C CYS A 37 7.95 -13.03 -9.20
N GLY A 38 7.67 -12.64 -7.95
CA GLY A 38 8.55 -12.84 -6.80
C GLY A 38 9.83 -11.99 -6.80
N GLY A 39 10.02 -11.11 -7.80
CA GLY A 39 11.18 -10.24 -7.92
C GLY A 39 11.22 -9.17 -6.84
N GLN A 40 12.41 -8.68 -6.49
CA GLN A 40 12.55 -7.64 -5.47
C GLN A 40 11.99 -6.30 -5.98
N ARG A 41 11.00 -5.75 -5.28
CA ARG A 41 10.48 -4.39 -5.48
C ARG A 41 11.62 -3.39 -5.20
N GLY A 42 11.61 -2.28 -5.94
CA GLY A 42 12.56 -1.20 -5.71
C GLY A 42 12.33 -0.48 -4.39
N GLU A 43 13.25 0.44 -4.08
CA GLU A 43 13.17 1.22 -2.85
C GLU A 43 12.05 2.27 -2.94
N PRO A 44 11.17 2.36 -1.92
CA PRO A 44 10.15 3.37 -1.86
C PRO A 44 10.79 4.75 -1.69
N ARG A 45 10.50 5.65 -2.62
CA ARG A 45 10.89 7.05 -2.60
C ARG A 45 9.67 7.92 -2.34
N ASN A 46 9.85 8.91 -1.47
CA ASN A 46 8.81 9.89 -1.19
C ASN A 46 8.51 10.73 -2.44
N HIS A 47 7.24 10.79 -2.80
CA HIS A 47 6.71 11.65 -3.83
C HIS A 47 5.62 12.55 -3.26
N ASN A 48 5.87 13.85 -3.27
CA ASN A 48 4.92 14.86 -2.85
C ASN A 48 4.20 15.48 -4.05
N PHE A 49 2.91 15.69 -3.92
CA PHE A 49 2.09 16.29 -4.96
C PHE A 49 0.99 17.15 -4.33
N TYR A 50 0.42 18.06 -5.12
CA TYR A 50 -0.62 18.97 -4.70
C TYR A 50 -1.92 18.59 -5.42
N GLU A 51 -2.94 18.18 -4.66
CA GLU A 51 -4.24 17.72 -5.18
C GLU A 51 -5.33 18.28 -4.26
N ASP A 52 -6.44 18.77 -4.85
CA ASP A 52 -7.61 19.31 -4.12
C ASP A 52 -7.28 20.34 -3.01
N GLY A 53 -6.29 21.20 -3.27
CA GLY A 53 -5.89 22.24 -2.31
C GLY A 53 -5.01 21.75 -1.16
N GLN A 54 -4.64 20.45 -1.15
CA GLN A 54 -3.89 19.80 -0.09
C GLN A 54 -2.53 19.29 -0.59
N HIS A 55 -1.52 19.41 0.26
CA HIS A 55 -0.20 18.82 0.02
C HIS A 55 -0.23 17.36 0.47
N LEU A 56 -0.19 16.45 -0.50
CA LEU A 56 -0.18 15.01 -0.26
C LEU A 56 1.23 14.44 -0.48
N SER A 57 1.53 13.35 0.20
CA SER A 57 2.81 12.64 0.05
C SER A 57 2.56 11.14 0.02
N CYS A 58 2.88 10.52 -1.10
CA CYS A 58 2.89 9.07 -1.28
C CYS A 58 4.31 8.56 -1.43
N ASP A 59 4.47 7.25 -1.33
CA ASP A 59 5.71 6.57 -1.68
C ASP A 59 5.51 5.90 -3.04
N VAL A 60 6.48 6.09 -3.93
CA VAL A 60 6.53 5.45 -5.25
C VAL A 60 7.81 4.65 -5.33
N TRP A 61 7.83 3.57 -6.09
CA TRP A 61 9.03 2.77 -6.32
C TRP A 61 9.08 2.33 -7.76
N ASP A 62 10.28 2.08 -8.26
CA ASP A 62 10.48 1.50 -9.59
C ASP A 62 10.84 0.03 -9.43
N ASN A 63 10.07 -0.84 -10.06
CA ASN A 63 10.27 -2.27 -9.90
C ASN A 63 11.15 -2.80 -11.06
N PRO A 64 12.35 -3.34 -10.78
CA PRO A 64 13.25 -3.81 -11.83
C PRO A 64 12.69 -4.96 -12.67
N CYS A 65 11.65 -5.67 -12.19
CA CYS A 65 10.98 -6.68 -12.98
C CYS A 65 10.01 -6.11 -14.05
N GLY A 66 9.80 -4.79 -14.09
CA GLY A 66 8.93 -4.11 -15.04
C GLY A 66 7.44 -4.14 -14.70
N HIS A 67 7.04 -4.80 -13.61
CA HIS A 67 5.65 -4.79 -13.15
C HIS A 67 5.34 -3.53 -12.34
N VAL A 68 4.25 -2.86 -12.70
CA VAL A 68 3.77 -1.67 -11.99
C VAL A 68 2.82 -2.07 -10.87
N ASP A 69 3.14 -1.68 -9.64
CA ASP A 69 2.26 -1.86 -8.50
C ASP A 69 1.20 -0.75 -8.49
N MET A 70 -0.05 -1.11 -8.78
CA MET A 70 -1.19 -0.19 -8.65
C MET A 70 -1.50 0.06 -7.17
N HIS A 71 -1.88 1.29 -6.82
CA HIS A 71 -2.24 1.65 -5.44
C HIS A 71 -3.34 0.72 -4.87
N GLU A 72 -4.33 0.36 -5.69
CA GLU A 72 -5.42 -0.54 -5.31
C GLU A 72 -4.92 -1.95 -4.97
N ALA A 73 -3.96 -2.47 -5.74
CA ALA A 73 -3.37 -3.79 -5.51
C ALA A 73 -2.54 -3.80 -4.22
N VAL A 74 -1.79 -2.72 -3.96
CA VAL A 74 -1.02 -2.52 -2.72
C VAL A 74 -1.93 -2.45 -1.50
N LEU A 75 -3.04 -1.71 -1.61
CA LEU A 75 -4.06 -1.64 -0.55
C LEU A 75 -4.72 -3.00 -0.31
N ALA A 76 -5.02 -3.75 -1.37
CA ALA A 76 -5.59 -5.09 -1.28
C ALA A 76 -4.62 -6.09 -0.64
N GLU A 77 -3.34 -6.06 -1.01
CA GLU A 77 -2.27 -6.88 -0.42
C GLU A 77 -2.16 -6.60 1.08
N ALA A 78 -2.05 -5.32 1.44
CA ALA A 78 -1.96 -4.91 2.84
C ALA A 78 -3.19 -5.31 3.65
N LYS A 79 -4.40 -5.19 3.07
CA LYS A 79 -5.63 -5.63 3.73
C LYS A 79 -5.64 -7.15 3.93
N ALA A 80 -5.20 -7.92 2.93
CA ALA A 80 -5.09 -9.37 3.04
C ALA A 80 -4.07 -9.79 4.12
N ASP A 81 -2.96 -9.06 4.26
CA ASP A 81 -1.95 -9.31 5.28
C ASP A 81 -2.46 -8.95 6.69
N GLN A 82 -3.14 -7.81 6.85
CA GLN A 82 -3.79 -7.44 8.12
C GLN A 82 -4.86 -8.44 8.56
N THR A 83 -5.60 -9.02 7.61
CA THR A 83 -6.63 -10.02 7.93
C THR A 83 -6.04 -11.34 8.46
N LYS A 84 -4.76 -11.64 8.16
CA LYS A 84 -4.05 -12.78 8.76
C LYS A 84 -3.57 -12.52 10.19
N GLY A 85 -3.44 -11.25 10.58
CA GLY A 85 -3.12 -10.83 11.95
C GLY A 85 -4.33 -10.86 12.90
N GLU A 86 -5.56 -10.80 12.37
CA GLU A 86 -6.79 -11.01 13.13
C GLU A 86 -7.12 -12.50 13.23
N CYS A 87 -6.26 -13.25 13.94
CA CYS A 87 -6.67 -14.47 14.60
C CYS A 87 -7.79 -14.10 15.59
N GLN A 88 -9.02 -14.34 15.14
CA GLN A 88 -10.28 -14.29 15.86
C GLN A 88 -10.11 -14.72 17.33
N HIS A 89 -9.90 -13.77 18.24
CA HIS A 89 -10.10 -13.99 19.66
C HIS A 89 -11.55 -13.65 19.99
N GLY A 90 -12.40 -14.65 19.94
CA GLY A 90 -13.77 -14.60 20.44
C GLY A 90 -14.56 -15.80 19.90
N ARG A 91 -15.22 -16.63 20.71
CA ARG A 91 -15.61 -16.50 22.12
C ARG A 91 -16.09 -17.89 22.58
N HIS A 92 -15.86 -18.17 23.86
CA HIS A 92 -16.35 -19.25 24.74
C HIS A 92 -17.51 -20.14 24.27
#